data_AF-A0A951LTG8-F1
#
_entry.id   AF-A0A951LTG8-F1
#
_cell.length_a   1.000
_cell.length_b   1.000
_cell.length_c   1.000
_cell.angle_alpha   90.00
_cell.angle_beta   90.00
_cell.angle_gamma   90.00
#
_symmetry.space_group_name_H-M   'P 1'
#
loop_
_entity.id
_entity.type
_entity.pdbx_description
1 polymer ?
#
loop_
_entity_poly.entity_id
_entity_poly.type
_entity_poly.pdbx_seq_one_letter_code
_entity_poly.pdbx_strand_id
1 'polypeptide(L)'
;MSRNDIDRHPGGSRDLAEERHSGSPRDPGQRRDEGAVSDALGHDRLERLMRRGTDVLGCEVAIMGGAMSWISERHLVAALSNAGAFGVIACGAMTPALLDTEIAETRKRTGRPFGVNLITMHPQLSELIDVCAGHGVGHVVLAGGL
;
A
#
# COMPACT_ATOMS: atom_id res chain seq x y z
N MET A 1 -12.34 -31.66 -57.02
CA MET A 1 -12.37 -30.62 -58.07
C MET A 1 -13.78 -30.07 -58.15
N SER A 2 -14.03 -28.91 -57.54
CA SER A 2 -15.15 -28.04 -57.88
C SER A 2 -14.58 -26.62 -57.90
N ARG A 3 -14.75 -25.93 -59.01
CA ARG A 3 -14.26 -24.58 -59.28
C ARG A 3 -15.43 -23.59 -59.29
N ASN A 4 -15.06 -22.32 -59.20
CA ASN A 4 -15.79 -21.08 -59.47
C ASN A 4 -16.57 -20.51 -58.29
N ASP A 5 -16.58 -19.20 -58.01
CA ASP A 5 -15.87 -18.05 -58.58
C ASP A 5 -16.00 -16.95 -57.52
N ILE A 6 -14.86 -16.47 -57.00
CA ILE A 6 -14.80 -15.29 -56.14
C ILE A 6 -14.46 -14.10 -57.05
N ASP A 7 -15.43 -13.20 -57.13
CA ASP A 7 -15.30 -11.75 -57.15
C ASP A 7 -14.59 -11.09 -58.35
N ARG A 8 -15.40 -10.44 -59.18
CA ARG A 8 -15.01 -9.32 -60.04
C ARG A 8 -15.88 -8.13 -59.69
N HIS A 9 -15.29 -7.04 -59.19
CA HIS A 9 -15.41 -5.71 -59.80
C HIS A 9 -14.44 -4.67 -59.18
N PRO A 10 -14.25 -3.47 -59.79
CA PRO A 10 -12.96 -3.05 -60.32
C PRO A 10 -12.31 -1.91 -59.52
N GLY A 11 -11.07 -1.60 -59.89
CA GLY A 11 -10.25 -0.57 -59.27
C GLY A 11 -10.85 0.84 -59.26
N GLY A 12 -10.49 1.56 -58.21
CA GLY A 12 -10.60 3.01 -58.11
C GLY A 12 -9.44 3.51 -57.25
N SER A 13 -8.33 3.87 -57.91
CA SER A 13 -7.22 4.60 -57.30
C SER A 13 -7.74 5.89 -56.67
N ARG A 14 -7.50 6.09 -55.37
CA ARG A 14 -7.64 7.40 -54.73
C ARG A 14 -6.36 7.72 -53.98
N ASP A 15 -5.82 8.86 -54.37
CA ASP A 15 -4.57 9.47 -53.92
C ASP A 15 -4.48 9.59 -52.39
N LEU A 16 -3.29 9.27 -51.88
CA LEU A 16 -2.83 9.61 -50.55
C LEU A 16 -2.43 11.09 -50.53
N ALA A 17 -3.39 11.98 -50.29
CA ALA A 17 -3.13 13.40 -50.06
C ALA A 17 -3.36 13.76 -48.58
N GLU A 18 -2.24 13.81 -47.85
CA GLU A 18 -1.94 14.65 -46.68
C GLU A 18 -3.12 15.36 -45.96
N GLU A 19 -3.66 14.75 -44.91
CA GLU A 19 -4.29 15.51 -43.82
C GLU A 19 -3.20 16.18 -42.97
N ARG A 20 -2.81 17.40 -43.37
CA ARG A 20 -2.01 18.29 -42.54
C ARG A 20 -2.86 18.75 -41.36
N HIS A 21 -2.72 18.06 -40.23
CA HIS A 21 -3.23 18.50 -38.94
C HIS A 21 -2.53 19.84 -38.59
N SER A 22 -3.23 20.96 -38.76
CA SER A 22 -2.78 22.30 -38.35
C SER A 22 -2.85 22.44 -36.82
N GLY A 23 -2.11 21.59 -36.11
CA GLY A 23 -1.78 21.83 -34.72
C GLY A 23 -0.71 22.91 -34.66
N SER A 24 -1.03 24.08 -34.10
CA SER A 24 -0.02 25.05 -33.67
C SER A 24 1.12 24.32 -32.95
N PRO A 25 2.41 24.62 -33.23
CA PRO A 25 3.51 24.04 -32.49
C PRO A 25 3.29 24.31 -31.00
N ARG A 26 3.06 23.24 -30.21
CA ARG A 26 2.92 23.36 -28.76
C ARG A 26 4.32 23.63 -28.20
N ASP A 27 4.45 24.69 -27.42
CA ASP A 27 5.71 25.11 -26.82
C ASP A 27 6.32 23.96 -25.98
N PRO A 28 7.54 23.49 -26.29
CA PRO A 28 8.23 22.45 -25.52
C PRO A 28 8.46 22.83 -24.04
N GLY A 29 8.43 24.12 -23.69
CA GLY A 29 8.60 24.61 -22.33
C GLY A 29 7.39 24.38 -21.43
N GLN A 30 6.18 24.33 -22.00
CA GLN A 30 4.93 24.32 -21.23
C GLN A 30 4.61 22.95 -20.59
N ARG A 31 5.14 21.85 -21.15
CA ARG A 31 4.89 20.49 -20.65
C ARG A 31 5.62 20.15 -19.35
N ARG A 32 6.78 20.77 -19.07
CA ARG A 32 7.59 20.43 -17.89
C ARG A 32 7.02 21.04 -16.61
N ASP A 33 6.47 22.23 -16.69
CA ASP A 33 5.93 22.96 -15.54
C ASP A 33 4.52 22.49 -15.16
N GLU A 34 3.65 22.17 -16.13
CA GLU A 34 2.30 21.67 -15.84
C GLU A 34 2.30 20.30 -15.14
N GLY A 35 3.22 19.41 -15.52
CA GLY A 35 3.39 18.09 -14.90
C GLY A 35 3.88 18.20 -13.45
N ALA A 36 4.89 19.04 -13.20
CA ALA A 36 5.42 19.27 -11.85
C ALA A 36 4.39 19.92 -10.91
N VAL A 37 3.58 20.85 -11.42
CA VAL A 37 2.49 21.48 -10.65
C VAL A 37 1.37 20.48 -10.35
N SER A 38 1.00 19.63 -11.32
CA SER A 38 0.02 18.56 -11.11
C SER A 38 0.50 17.52 -10.09
N ASP A 39 1.78 17.15 -10.13
CA ASP A 39 2.38 16.20 -9.19
C ASP A 39 2.43 16.77 -7.77
N ALA A 40 2.80 18.05 -7.62
CA ALA A 40 2.77 18.75 -6.34
C ALA A 40 1.34 18.84 -5.76
N LEU A 41 0.36 19.20 -6.60
CA LEU A 41 -1.06 19.22 -6.21
C LEU A 41 -1.56 17.85 -5.76
N GLY A 42 -1.10 16.78 -6.42
CA GLY A 42 -1.38 15.39 -6.06
C GLY A 42 -0.81 15.02 -4.70
N HIS A 43 0.46 15.38 -4.45
CA HIS A 43 1.13 15.14 -3.18
C HIS A 43 0.45 15.85 -2.01
N ASP A 44 0.21 17.16 -2.16
CA ASP A 44 -0.46 17.97 -1.14
C ASP A 44 -1.86 17.44 -0.81
N ARG A 45 -2.58 16.97 -1.83
CA ARG A 45 -3.90 16.35 -1.64
C ARG A 45 -3.78 15.05 -0.85
N LEU A 46 -2.81 14.20 -1.17
CA LEU A 46 -2.60 12.93 -0.47
C LEU A 46 -2.22 13.15 0.99
N GLU A 47 -1.30 14.08 1.27
CA GLU A 47 -0.91 14.45 2.63
C GLU A 47 -2.13 14.90 3.45
N ARG A 48 -2.98 15.78 2.89
CA ARG A 48 -4.20 16.23 3.57
C ARG A 48 -5.15 15.07 3.87
N LEU A 49 -5.33 14.13 2.95
CA LEU A 49 -6.21 12.97 3.13
C LEU A 49 -5.64 12.00 4.18
N MET A 50 -4.32 11.83 4.23
CA MET A 50 -3.65 10.90 5.14
C MET A 50 -3.44 11.47 6.55
N ARG A 51 -3.48 12.80 6.73
CA ARG A 51 -3.10 13.50 7.97
C ARG A 51 -3.66 12.89 9.25
N ARG A 52 -4.96 12.62 9.29
CA ARG A 52 -5.59 12.01 10.48
C ARG A 52 -5.00 10.63 10.81
N GLY A 53 -4.70 9.83 9.78
CA GLY A 53 -4.11 8.50 9.95
C GLY A 53 -2.67 8.56 10.41
N THR A 54 -1.86 9.43 9.79
CA THR A 54 -0.46 9.65 10.18
C THR A 54 -0.35 10.19 11.61
N ASP A 55 -1.24 11.10 12.01
CA ASP A 55 -1.26 11.68 13.36
C ASP A 55 -1.61 10.63 14.42
N VAL A 56 -2.57 9.74 14.13
CA VAL A 56 -2.98 8.65 15.05
C VAL A 56 -1.90 7.57 15.15
N LEU A 57 -1.30 7.17 14.03
CA LEU A 57 -0.35 6.06 13.98
C LEU A 57 1.10 6.47 14.27
N GLY A 58 1.43 7.76 14.13
CA GLY A 58 2.80 8.26 14.27
C GLY A 58 3.74 7.84 13.14
N CYS A 59 3.20 7.57 11.95
CA CYS A 59 3.95 7.15 10.76
C CYS A 59 3.89 8.18 9.63
N GLU A 60 4.71 8.03 8.61
CA GLU A 60 4.89 9.02 7.52
C GLU A 60 3.75 8.98 6.50
N VAL A 61 3.23 7.78 6.22
CA VAL A 61 2.09 7.56 5.33
C VAL A 61 1.00 6.78 6.05
N ALA A 62 -0.27 7.11 5.80
CA ALA A 62 -1.41 6.41 6.39
C ALA A 62 -1.69 5.08 5.67
N ILE A 63 -0.67 4.21 5.62
CA ILE A 63 -0.73 2.85 5.08
C ILE A 63 -0.39 1.90 6.23
N MET A 64 -1.31 0.99 6.54
CA MET A 64 -1.13 -0.02 7.58
C MET A 64 -0.92 -1.39 6.93
N GLY A 65 0.09 -2.12 7.39
CA GLY A 65 0.27 -3.52 7.01
C GLY A 65 -0.85 -4.39 7.58
N GLY A 66 -1.52 -5.16 6.71
CA GLY A 66 -2.49 -6.14 7.17
C GLY A 66 -1.84 -7.19 8.08
N ALA A 67 -2.50 -7.50 9.20
CA ALA A 67 -2.04 -8.53 10.11
C ALA A 67 -2.45 -9.92 9.60
N MET A 68 -1.47 -10.69 9.13
CA MET A 68 -1.65 -12.04 8.60
C MET A 68 -0.80 -13.00 9.42
N SER A 69 -1.43 -13.97 10.10
CA SER A 69 -0.72 -14.99 10.87
C SER A 69 0.36 -15.66 10.02
N TRP A 70 1.53 -15.89 10.62
CA TRP A 70 2.73 -16.47 9.99
C TRP A 70 3.47 -15.59 8.96
N ILE A 71 2.86 -14.51 8.49
CA ILE A 71 3.45 -13.58 7.52
C ILE A 71 3.89 -12.28 8.20
N SER A 72 3.01 -11.71 9.04
CA SER A 72 3.26 -10.43 9.71
C SER A 72 4.07 -10.63 11.00
N GLU A 73 5.31 -11.04 10.81
CA GLU A 73 6.35 -11.16 11.84
C GLU A 73 7.35 -9.99 11.77
N ARG A 74 8.30 -9.96 12.71
CA ARG A 74 9.30 -8.91 12.95
C ARG A 74 10.02 -8.40 11.71
N HIS A 75 10.36 -9.24 10.72
CA HIS A 75 11.05 -8.78 9.52
C HIS A 75 10.12 -7.96 8.63
N LEU A 76 8.91 -8.46 8.32
CA LEU A 76 7.93 -7.69 7.55
C LEU A 76 7.47 -6.42 8.28
N VAL A 77 7.15 -6.53 9.56
CA VAL A 77 6.66 -5.41 10.38
C VAL A 77 7.71 -4.31 10.48
N ALA A 78 8.97 -4.67 10.76
CA ALA A 78 10.05 -3.69 10.82
C ALA A 78 10.32 -3.07 9.44
N ALA A 79 10.25 -3.84 8.35
CA ALA A 79 10.43 -3.32 7.00
C ALA A 79 9.37 -2.28 6.64
N LEU A 80 8.09 -2.55 6.90
CA LEU A 80 6.99 -1.60 6.69
C LEU A 80 7.18 -0.33 7.51
N SER A 81 7.48 -0.50 8.80
CA SER A 81 7.69 0.63 9.71
C SER A 81 8.87 1.48 9.28
N ASN A 82 10.00 0.85 8.90
CA ASN A 82 11.18 1.54 8.39
C ASN A 82 10.94 2.27 7.05
N ALA A 83 9.99 1.81 6.24
CA ALA A 83 9.57 2.45 4.99
C ALA A 83 8.57 3.60 5.18
N GLY A 84 8.20 3.93 6.42
CA GLY A 84 7.29 5.05 6.74
C GLY A 84 5.81 4.65 6.84
N ALA A 85 5.47 3.39 6.56
CA ALA A 85 4.14 2.82 6.82
C ALA A 85 4.00 2.39 8.29
N PHE A 86 2.84 1.86 8.67
CA PHE A 86 2.60 1.32 10.01
C PHE A 86 2.56 -0.21 9.96
N GLY A 87 3.58 -0.87 10.52
CA GLY A 87 3.62 -2.32 10.64
C GLY A 87 2.75 -2.85 11.78
N VAL A 88 2.16 -4.04 11.61
CA VAL A 88 1.34 -4.70 12.64
C VAL A 88 1.72 -6.17 12.77
N ILE A 89 2.18 -6.59 13.96
CA ILE A 89 2.47 -8.00 14.26
C ILE A 89 1.16 -8.78 14.33
N ALA A 90 1.08 -9.95 13.69
CA ALA A 90 -0.08 -10.83 13.78
C ALA A 90 0.09 -11.85 14.92
N CYS A 91 -0.62 -11.65 16.03
CA CYS A 91 -0.53 -12.52 17.21
C CYS A 91 -1.52 -13.70 17.20
N GLY A 92 -2.37 -13.85 16.18
CA GLY A 92 -3.50 -14.78 16.22
C GLY A 92 -3.17 -16.26 16.44
N ALA A 93 -1.94 -16.69 16.18
CA ALA A 93 -1.45 -18.05 16.42
C ALA A 93 -0.27 -18.11 17.41
N MET A 94 -0.01 -17.03 18.16
CA MET A 94 1.15 -16.92 19.05
C MET A 94 0.76 -17.17 20.51
N THR A 95 1.63 -17.87 21.24
CA THR A 95 1.61 -17.88 22.70
C THR A 95 2.15 -16.55 23.24
N PRO A 96 1.88 -16.20 24.53
CA PRO A 96 2.46 -15.00 25.16
C PRO A 96 3.98 -14.93 25.08
N ALA A 97 4.69 -16.05 25.27
CA ALA A 97 6.15 -16.09 25.16
C ALA A 97 6.66 -15.83 23.74
N LEU A 98 5.91 -16.30 22.74
CA LEU A 98 6.24 -16.02 21.34
C LEU A 98 5.99 -14.56 21.00
N LEU A 99 4.86 -13.98 21.42
CA LEU A 99 4.57 -12.56 21.25
C LEU A 99 5.63 -11.67 21.92
N ASP A 100 6.03 -12.00 23.15
CA ASP A 100 7.06 -11.27 23.90
C ASP A 100 8.38 -11.20 23.10
N THR A 101 8.82 -12.37 22.61
CA THR A 101 10.01 -12.47 21.75
C THR A 101 9.82 -11.65 20.47
N GLU A 102 8.64 -11.72 19.86
CA GLU A 102 8.35 -11.06 18.59
C GLU A 102 8.40 -9.53 18.70
N ILE A 103 7.81 -8.97 19.75
CA ILE A 103 7.85 -7.53 20.02
C ILE A 103 9.29 -7.09 20.30
N ALA A 104 10.02 -7.83 21.15
CA ALA A 104 11.41 -7.51 21.48
C ALA A 104 12.31 -7.51 20.24
N GLU A 105 12.18 -8.52 19.39
CA GLU A 105 12.96 -8.63 18.15
C GLU A 105 12.56 -7.59 17.09
N THR A 106 11.29 -7.18 17.05
CA THR A 106 10.83 -6.09 16.19
C THR A 106 11.46 -4.76 16.62
N ARG A 107 11.48 -4.45 17.92
CA ARG A 107 12.11 -3.23 18.46
C ARG A 107 13.62 -3.16 18.20
N LYS A 108 14.31 -4.30 18.09
CA LYS A 108 15.72 -4.34 17.67
C LYS A 108 15.93 -3.96 16.19
N ARG A 109 14.90 -4.12 15.36
CA ARG A 109 14.96 -3.91 13.90
C ARG A 109 14.39 -2.56 13.44
N THR A 110 13.57 -1.92 14.27
CA THR A 110 13.02 -0.60 13.98
C THR A 110 12.84 0.22 15.26
N GLY A 111 13.20 1.50 15.16
CA GLY A 111 12.83 2.52 16.16
C GLY A 111 11.53 3.24 15.82
N ARG A 112 10.87 2.91 14.70
CA ARG A 112 9.60 3.53 14.28
C ARG A 112 8.39 2.83 14.91
N PRO A 113 7.24 3.51 15.03
CA PRO A 113 6.04 2.93 15.62
C PRO A 113 5.54 1.70 14.85
N PHE A 114 5.02 0.73 15.59
CA PHE A 114 4.31 -0.44 15.09
C PHE A 114 3.27 -0.88 16.11
N GLY A 115 2.31 -1.71 15.67
CA GLY A 115 1.25 -2.22 16.52
C GLY A 115 1.25 -3.75 16.63
N VAL A 116 0.32 -4.26 17.43
CA VAL A 116 0.06 -5.70 17.57
C VAL A 116 -1.42 -5.96 17.29
N ASN A 117 -1.70 -6.96 16.47
CA ASN A 117 -3.04 -7.48 16.27
C ASN A 117 -3.33 -8.62 17.24
N LEU A 118 -4.40 -8.52 18.02
CA LEU A 118 -4.87 -9.54 18.95
C LEU A 118 -6.21 -10.11 18.47
N ILE A 119 -6.36 -11.43 18.54
CA ILE A 119 -7.60 -12.12 18.23
C ILE A 119 -8.43 -12.26 19.50
N THR A 120 -9.63 -11.71 19.53
CA THR A 120 -10.49 -11.66 20.73
C THR A 120 -10.94 -13.04 21.22
N MET A 121 -10.97 -14.03 20.33
CA MET A 121 -11.31 -15.42 20.64
C MET A 121 -10.09 -16.26 21.08
N HIS A 122 -8.89 -15.66 21.18
CA HIS A 122 -7.70 -16.39 21.61
C HIS A 122 -7.84 -16.82 23.08
N PRO A 123 -7.60 -18.09 23.45
CA PRO A 123 -7.82 -18.57 24.82
C PRO A 123 -6.95 -17.87 25.86
N GLN A 124 -5.82 -17.31 25.43
CA GLN A 124 -4.86 -16.59 26.27
C GLN A 124 -4.89 -15.07 26.07
N LEU A 125 -6.02 -14.50 25.60
CA LEU A 125 -6.10 -13.08 25.25
C LEU A 125 -5.60 -12.15 26.37
N SER A 126 -6.00 -12.39 27.62
CA SER A 126 -5.58 -11.55 28.75
C SER A 126 -4.06 -11.52 28.92
N GLU A 127 -3.40 -12.66 28.82
CA GLU A 127 -1.94 -12.76 28.93
C GLU A 127 -1.24 -12.07 27.74
N LEU A 128 -1.83 -12.12 26.54
CA LEU A 128 -1.32 -11.40 25.37
C LEU A 128 -1.45 -9.88 25.53
N ILE A 129 -2.54 -9.40 26.16
CA ILE A 129 -2.72 -8.00 26.52
C ILE A 129 -1.65 -7.58 27.52
N ASP A 130 -1.39 -8.39 28.55
CA ASP A 130 -0.35 -8.10 29.55
C ASP A 130 1.05 -8.02 28.91
N VAL A 131 1.36 -8.89 27.95
CA VAL A 131 2.62 -8.81 27.18
C VAL A 131 2.68 -7.48 26.40
N CYS A 132 1.61 -7.10 25.70
CA CYS A 132 1.57 -5.82 24.98
C CYS A 132 1.77 -4.62 25.94
N ALA A 133 1.13 -4.65 27.11
CA ALA A 133 1.25 -3.62 28.13
C ALA A 133 2.66 -3.56 28.72
N GLY A 134 3.27 -4.71 29.02
CA GLY A 134 4.65 -4.79 29.53
C GLY A 134 5.69 -4.22 28.57
N HIS A 135 5.47 -4.37 27.26
CA HIS A 135 6.31 -3.76 26.22
C HIS A 135 5.94 -2.31 25.88
N GLY A 136 4.89 -1.74 26.48
CA GLY A 136 4.40 -0.41 26.14
C GLY A 136 4.00 -0.29 24.66
N VAL A 137 3.31 -1.28 24.12
CA VAL A 137 2.77 -1.22 22.75
C VAL A 137 1.69 -0.14 22.69
N GLY A 138 1.89 0.87 21.85
CA GLY A 138 0.99 2.04 21.75
C GLY A 138 -0.30 1.78 20.98
N HIS A 139 -0.34 0.76 20.12
CA HIS A 139 -1.47 0.48 19.23
C HIS A 139 -1.78 -1.01 19.21
N VAL A 140 -3.02 -1.34 19.54
CA VAL A 140 -3.57 -2.70 19.48
C VAL A 140 -4.73 -2.73 18.50
N VAL A 141 -4.67 -3.66 17.54
CA VAL A 141 -5.75 -3.92 16.58
C VAL A 141 -6.50 -5.17 17.01
N LEU A 142 -7.76 -5.05 17.41
CA LEU A 142 -8.58 -6.20 17.78
C LEU A 142 -9.27 -6.79 16.55
N ALA A 143 -9.22 -8.11 16.40
CA ALA A 143 -9.92 -8.84 15.34
C ALA A 143 -10.56 -10.12 15.87
N GLY A 144 -11.49 -10.68 15.10
CA GLY A 144 -12.41 -11.71 15.58
C GLY A 144 -13.52 -11.07 16.40
N GLY A 145 -14.76 -11.40 16.06
CA GLY A 145 -15.95 -10.98 16.79
C GLY A 145 -16.92 -12.15 16.84
N LEU A 146 -17.76 -12.17 17.87
CA LEU A 146 -18.93 -13.05 17.95
C LEU A 146 -20.09 -12.46 17.12
#